data_AF-A0A851XZD0-F1
#
_entry.id   AF-A0A851XZD0-F1
#
_cell.length_a   1.000
_cell.length_b   1.000
_cell.length_c   1.000
_cell.angle_alpha   90.00
_cell.angle_beta   90.00
_cell.angle_gamma   90.00
#
_symmetry.space_group_name_H-M   'P 1'
#
loop_
_entity.id
_entity.type
_entity.pdbx_description
1 polymer ?
#
loop_
_entity_poly.entity_id
_entity_poly.type
_entity_poly.pdbx_seq_one_letter_code
_entity_poly.pdbx_strand_id
1 'polypeptide(L)'
;PMWVYDEDVGMNCREVTFVPGLYKIFDEILGKESNIISIWNNGKGIPVVEHKVEKVYVPALIFGQLLTSSNYDDDEKKVTGGRNGYGAKLCNIFSTKFTVETACKEYKHSFKQ
;
A
#
# COMPACT_ATOMS: atom_id res chain seq x y z
N PRO A 1 0.27 -10.21 -25.12
CA PRO A 1 0.74 -8.82 -25.36
C PRO A 1 0.12 -7.87 -24.32
N MET A 2 0.86 -6.88 -23.82
CA MET A 2 0.37 -5.86 -22.88
C MET A 2 0.80 -4.46 -23.33
N TRP A 3 0.07 -3.43 -22.89
CA TRP A 3 0.45 -2.03 -23.08
C TRP A 3 1.48 -1.63 -22.03
N VAL A 4 2.59 -1.05 -22.48
CA VAL A 4 3.70 -0.57 -21.64
C VAL A 4 4.17 0.81 -22.11
N TYR A 5 4.68 1.60 -21.17
CA TYR A 5 5.26 2.92 -21.44
C TYR A 5 6.78 2.79 -21.44
N ASP A 6 7.38 2.94 -22.61
CA ASP A 6 8.83 3.01 -22.76
C ASP A 6 9.19 4.48 -23.03
N GLU A 7 10.19 5.05 -22.34
CA GLU A 7 10.49 6.51 -22.36
C GLU A 7 10.69 7.07 -23.78
N ASP A 8 11.39 6.33 -24.65
CA ASP A 8 11.72 6.78 -26.01
C ASP A 8 10.60 6.52 -27.04
N VAL A 9 9.65 5.63 -26.72
CA VAL A 9 8.65 5.11 -27.68
C VAL A 9 7.23 5.54 -27.31
N GLY A 10 7.00 5.89 -26.04
CA GLY A 10 5.67 6.12 -25.48
C GLY A 10 4.88 4.82 -25.30
N MET A 11 3.55 4.94 -25.34
CA MET A 11 2.64 3.80 -25.24
C MET A 11 2.79 2.84 -26.42
N ASN A 12 3.17 1.60 -26.15
CA ASN A 12 3.22 0.54 -27.16
C ASN A 12 2.71 -0.81 -26.61
N CYS A 13 2.25 -1.66 -27.52
CA CYS A 13 1.73 -2.99 -27.21
C CYS A 13 2.74 -4.04 -27.64
N ARG A 14 3.37 -4.73 -26.68
CA ARG A 14 4.40 -5.75 -26.95
C ARG A 14 4.24 -6.99 -26.08
N GLU A 15 4.92 -8.06 -26.47
CA GLU A 15 5.08 -9.22 -25.60
C GLU A 15 6.03 -8.88 -24.45
N VAL A 16 5.62 -9.28 -23.25
CA VAL A 16 6.33 -9.02 -22.01
C VAL A 16 6.27 -10.25 -21.13
N THR A 17 7.38 -10.55 -20.46
CA THR A 17 7.46 -11.57 -19.41
C THR A 17 7.67 -10.87 -18.08
N PHE A 18 6.77 -11.10 -17.13
CA PHE A 18 6.80 -10.47 -15.82
C PHE A 18 6.12 -11.39 -14.80
N VAL A 19 6.29 -11.09 -13.51
CA VAL A 19 5.63 -11.83 -12.42
C VAL A 19 4.31 -11.10 -12.07
N PRO A 20 3.12 -11.66 -12.37
CA PRO A 20 1.86 -10.95 -12.15
C PRO A 20 1.61 -10.58 -10.68
N GLY A 21 2.08 -11.41 -9.75
CA GLY A 21 2.01 -11.12 -8.32
C GLY A 21 2.82 -9.89 -7.92
N LEU A 22 4.00 -9.73 -8.50
CA LEU A 22 4.86 -8.56 -8.29
C LEU A 22 4.15 -7.31 -8.83
N TYR A 23 3.68 -7.33 -10.08
CA TYR A 23 3.01 -6.17 -10.69
C TYR A 23 1.79 -5.65 -9.91
N LYS A 24 1.01 -6.55 -9.29
CA LYS A 24 -0.16 -6.14 -8.49
C LYS A 24 0.19 -5.40 -7.20
N ILE A 25 1.44 -5.48 -6.76
CA ILE A 25 1.88 -4.95 -5.47
C ILE A 25 2.47 -3.54 -5.61
N PHE A 26 2.82 -3.10 -6.83
CA PHE A 26 3.65 -1.92 -7.03
C PHE A 26 3.04 -0.91 -8.00
N ASP A 27 3.19 0.37 -7.65
CA ASP A 27 2.80 1.53 -8.48
C ASP A 27 4.03 2.38 -8.87
N GLU A 28 5.09 2.43 -8.05
CA GLU A 28 6.28 3.25 -8.32
C GLU A 28 7.59 2.62 -7.82
N ILE A 29 8.65 2.64 -8.63
CA ILE A 29 9.99 2.12 -8.25
C ILE A 29 10.94 3.31 -8.07
N LEU A 30 11.34 3.59 -6.83
CA LEU A 30 12.35 4.61 -6.50
C LEU A 30 13.71 3.94 -6.27
N GLY A 31 14.44 3.69 -7.37
CA GLY A 31 15.83 3.24 -7.34
C GLY A 31 16.05 1.97 -8.17
N LYS A 32 16.56 2.13 -9.39
CA LYS A 32 16.87 1.02 -10.32
C LYS A 32 17.87 0.00 -9.77
N GLU A 33 18.64 0.35 -8.73
CA GLU A 33 19.76 -0.47 -8.22
C GLU A 33 19.52 -1.16 -6.88
N SER A 34 18.56 -0.71 -6.06
CA SER A 34 18.43 -1.17 -4.67
C SER A 34 17.29 -2.16 -4.41
N ASN A 35 16.51 -2.57 -5.42
CA ASN A 35 15.29 -3.40 -5.24
C ASN A 35 14.36 -2.83 -4.14
N ILE A 36 14.32 -1.51 -4.01
CA ILE A 36 13.47 -0.79 -3.06
C ILE A 36 12.36 -0.12 -3.84
N ILE A 37 11.14 -0.32 -3.35
CA ILE A 37 9.95 0.32 -3.85
C ILE A 37 9.39 1.15 -2.70
N SER A 38 9.18 2.43 -2.96
CA SER A 38 8.64 3.39 -1.99
C SER A 38 7.45 4.08 -2.63
N ILE A 39 6.32 4.04 -1.94
CA ILE A 39 5.10 4.76 -2.33
C ILE A 39 4.88 5.81 -1.25
N TRP A 40 4.72 7.06 -1.67
CA TRP A 40 4.49 8.17 -0.74
C TRP A 40 3.25 8.96 -1.15
N ASN A 41 2.43 9.30 -0.15
CA ASN A 41 1.29 10.19 -0.33
C ASN A 41 1.29 11.29 0.74
N ASN A 42 0.90 12.50 0.33
CA ASN A 42 0.53 13.56 1.25
C ASN A 42 -0.95 13.43 1.69
N GLY A 43 -1.42 14.40 2.48
CA GLY A 43 -2.81 14.45 2.96
C GLY A 43 -2.96 13.97 4.40
N LYS A 44 -4.15 13.47 4.75
CA LYS A 44 -4.44 12.98 6.09
C LYS A 44 -3.73 11.64 6.31
N GLY A 45 -2.73 11.63 7.20
CA GLY A 45 -2.06 10.40 7.62
C GLY A 45 -2.96 9.50 8.48
N ILE A 46 -2.49 8.28 8.72
CA ILE A 46 -3.23 7.28 9.49
C ILE A 46 -3.24 7.69 10.98
N PRO A 47 -4.37 7.55 11.70
CA PRO A 47 -4.42 7.80 13.14
C PRO A 47 -3.34 7.05 13.91
N VAL A 48 -2.42 7.76 14.56
CA VAL A 48 -1.36 7.16 15.38
C VAL A 48 -1.87 7.05 16.82
N VAL A 49 -2.74 6.06 17.04
CA VAL A 49 -3.41 5.80 18.33
C VAL A 49 -3.63 4.30 18.48
N GLU A 50 -3.72 3.83 19.73
CA GLU A 50 -4.07 2.44 20.03
C GLU A 50 -5.54 2.15 19.67
N HIS A 51 -5.79 1.04 18.98
CA HIS A 51 -7.12 0.60 18.62
C HIS A 51 -7.86 0.09 19.88
N LYS A 52 -9.09 0.58 20.09
CA LYS A 52 -9.85 0.36 21.35
C LYS A 52 -10.07 -1.12 21.68
N VAL A 53 -10.26 -1.95 20.67
CA VAL A 53 -10.57 -3.39 20.80
C VAL A 53 -9.30 -4.24 20.71
N GLU A 54 -8.53 -4.06 19.64
CA GLU A 54 -7.36 -4.90 19.32
C GLU A 54 -6.10 -4.59 20.16
N LYS A 55 -6.10 -3.49 20.93
CA LYS A 55 -5.00 -3.07 21.83
C LYS A 55 -3.62 -2.97 21.17
N VAL A 56 -3.62 -2.61 19.88
CA VAL A 56 -2.42 -2.34 19.08
C VAL A 56 -2.58 -1.02 18.35
N TYR A 57 -1.47 -0.38 17.95
CA TYR A 57 -1.53 0.84 17.13
C TYR A 57 -2.26 0.60 15.81
N VAL A 58 -3.15 1.53 15.43
CA VAL A 58 -3.92 1.44 14.18
C VAL A 58 -3.04 1.19 12.94
N PRO A 59 -1.89 1.89 12.73
CA PRO A 59 -0.98 1.58 11.62
C PRO A 59 -0.46 0.14 11.66
N ALA A 60 -0.03 -0.35 12.83
CA ALA A 60 0.44 -1.72 12.99
C ALA A 60 -0.67 -2.74 12.68
N LEU A 61 -1.91 -2.46 13.09
CA LEU A 61 -3.07 -3.31 12.84
C LEU A 61 -3.34 -3.47 11.34
N ILE A 62 -3.49 -2.36 10.62
CA ILE A 62 -3.93 -2.37 9.22
C ILE A 62 -2.88 -2.88 8.24
N PHE A 63 -1.59 -2.83 8.61
CA PHE A 63 -0.48 -3.34 7.80
C PHE A 63 0.06 -4.70 8.26
N GLY A 64 -0.22 -5.10 9.51
CA GLY A 64 0.32 -6.33 10.11
C GLY A 64 -0.68 -7.48 10.23
N GLN A 65 -1.99 -7.23 10.26
CA GLN A 65 -3.00 -8.28 10.43
C GLN A 65 -3.92 -8.39 9.21
N LEU A 66 -4.08 -9.61 8.68
CA LEU A 66 -5.02 -9.89 7.59
C LEU A 66 -6.47 -9.51 7.98
N LEU A 67 -7.32 -9.29 6.98
CA LEU A 67 -8.76 -8.99 7.19
C LEU A 67 -9.04 -7.72 8.00
N THR A 68 -8.16 -6.72 7.93
CA THR A 68 -8.37 -5.39 8.53
C THR A 68 -8.63 -4.35 7.45
N SER A 69 -9.73 -3.60 7.56
CA SER A 69 -10.14 -2.58 6.58
C SER A 69 -11.08 -1.55 7.22
N SER A 70 -11.02 -0.30 6.77
CA SER A 70 -12.03 0.74 7.10
C SER A 70 -13.24 0.73 6.14
N ASN A 71 -13.25 -0.19 5.18
CA ASN A 71 -14.21 -0.24 4.07
C ASN A 71 -15.09 -1.50 4.09
N TYR A 72 -15.35 -2.08 5.27
CA TYR A 72 -16.26 -3.23 5.40
C TYR A 72 -17.72 -2.86 5.56
N ASP A 73 -18.01 -1.59 5.86
CA ASP A 73 -19.37 -1.07 5.91
C ASP A 73 -19.82 -0.68 4.50
N ASP A 74 -20.65 -1.54 3.89
CA ASP A 74 -21.22 -1.35 2.55
C ASP A 74 -22.45 -0.41 2.54
N ASP A 75 -22.97 -0.03 3.72
CA ASP A 75 -24.03 0.98 3.81
C ASP A 75 -23.47 2.39 3.51
N GLU A 76 -22.16 2.59 3.76
CA GLU A 76 -21.44 3.78 3.32
C GLU A 76 -21.05 3.69 1.83
N LYS A 77 -21.70 4.50 0.98
CA LYS A 77 -21.34 4.60 -0.44
C LYS A 77 -19.96 5.24 -0.62
N LYS A 78 -18.93 4.39 -0.69
CA LYS A 78 -17.54 4.80 -0.98
C LYS A 78 -17.18 4.55 -2.44
N VAL A 79 -16.42 5.46 -3.02
CA VAL A 79 -15.82 5.32 -4.37
C VAL A 79 -14.35 4.87 -4.32
N THR A 80 -13.93 4.29 -3.19
CA THR A 80 -12.56 3.82 -2.97
C THR A 80 -12.35 2.42 -3.55
N GLY A 81 -11.17 2.14 -4.12
CA GLY A 81 -10.86 0.84 -4.74
C GLY A 81 -10.64 -0.32 -3.74
N GLY A 82 -10.27 -0.03 -2.49
CA GLY A 82 -10.02 -1.06 -1.47
C GLY A 82 -11.31 -1.62 -0.88
N ARG A 83 -11.50 -2.95 -0.96
CA ARG A 83 -12.68 -3.65 -0.38
C ARG A 83 -12.30 -4.69 0.67
N ASN A 84 -11.37 -5.58 0.34
CA ASN A 84 -11.22 -6.84 1.09
C ASN A 84 -10.20 -6.80 2.24
N GLY A 85 -9.46 -5.69 2.41
CA GLY A 85 -8.46 -5.57 3.47
C GLY A 85 -7.19 -6.41 3.28
N TYR A 86 -6.86 -6.85 2.06
CA TYR A 86 -5.68 -7.69 1.78
C TYR A 86 -4.47 -6.95 1.19
N GLY A 87 -4.68 -5.93 0.34
CA GLY A 87 -3.64 -5.38 -0.54
C GLY A 87 -2.31 -5.07 0.16
N ALA A 88 -2.35 -4.26 1.21
CA ALA A 88 -1.15 -3.87 1.96
C ALA A 88 -0.44 -5.05 2.66
N LYS A 89 -1.20 -6.05 3.13
CA LYS A 89 -0.64 -7.23 3.80
C LYS A 89 -0.02 -8.20 2.81
N LEU A 90 -0.62 -8.34 1.62
CA LEU A 90 -0.02 -9.13 0.55
C LEU A 90 1.32 -8.50 0.13
N CYS A 91 1.39 -7.17 0.04
CA CYS A 91 2.65 -6.47 -0.17
C CYS A 91 3.69 -6.83 0.90
N ASN A 92 3.29 -6.77 2.17
CA ASN A 92 4.15 -7.16 3.29
C ASN A 92 4.62 -8.62 3.20
N ILE A 93 3.72 -9.58 2.99
CA ILE A 93 4.01 -11.03 2.90
C ILE A 93 4.99 -11.36 1.78
N PHE A 94 4.90 -10.67 0.63
CA PHE A 94 5.78 -10.90 -0.51
C PHE A 94 7.06 -10.03 -0.49
N SER A 95 7.29 -9.26 0.57
CA SER A 95 8.47 -8.41 0.74
C SER A 95 9.45 -9.02 1.73
N THR A 96 10.75 -8.88 1.47
CA THR A 96 11.80 -9.24 2.45
C THR A 96 11.88 -8.23 3.61
N LYS A 97 11.54 -6.98 3.32
CA LYS A 97 11.40 -5.89 4.28
C LYS A 97 10.25 -5.00 3.85
N PHE A 98 9.33 -4.73 4.76
CA PHE A 98 8.21 -3.83 4.55
C PHE A 98 8.23 -2.78 5.66
N THR A 99 8.27 -1.50 5.29
CA THR A 99 8.34 -0.39 6.24
C THR A 99 7.18 0.56 6.01
N VAL A 100 6.52 0.95 7.10
CA VAL A 100 5.40 1.89 7.09
C VAL A 100 5.81 3.09 7.90
N GLU A 101 5.70 4.27 7.31
CA GLU A 101 5.90 5.55 8.00
C GLU A 101 4.67 6.43 7.80
N THR A 102 4.16 7.00 8.89
CA THR A 102 3.01 7.89 8.83
C THR A 102 3.08 8.94 9.94
N ALA A 103 2.60 10.14 9.65
CA ALA A 103 2.49 11.23 10.60
C ALA A 103 1.06 11.73 10.63
N CYS A 104 0.51 11.91 11.84
CA CYS A 104 -0.85 12.40 12.00
C CYS A 104 -0.88 13.66 12.86
N LYS A 105 -1.13 14.81 12.22
CA LYS A 105 -1.19 16.13 12.88
C LYS A 105 -2.24 16.20 13.98
N GLU A 106 -3.39 15.55 13.76
CA GLU A 106 -4.52 15.50 14.70
C GLU A 106 -4.11 14.85 16.03
N TYR A 107 -3.34 13.76 15.97
CA TYR A 107 -2.85 13.02 17.14
C TYR A 107 -1.47 13.51 17.61
N LYS A 108 -0.82 14.43 16.90
CA LYS A 108 0.54 14.95 17.20
C LYS A 108 1.61 13.87 17.37
N HIS A 109 1.43 12.74 16.67
CA HIS A 109 2.34 11.60 16.71
C HIS A 109 2.74 11.17 15.31
N SER A 110 3.95 10.63 15.20
CA SER A 110 4.43 9.89 14.05
C SER A 110 4.64 8.42 14.43
N PHE A 111 4.56 7.55 13.43
CA PHE A 111 4.72 6.11 13.58
C PHE A 111 5.65 5.61 12.47
N LYS A 112 6.56 4.71 12.85
CA LYS A 112 7.45 4.00 11.93
C LYS A 112 7.62 2.56 12.39
N GLN A 113 7.43 1.61 11.47
CA GLN A 113 7.65 0.18 11.66
C GLN A 113 8.35 -0.39 10.44
#